data_AF-A0A821RKI7-F1
#
_entry.id   AF-A0A821RKI7-F1
#
_cell.length_a   1.000
_cell.length_b   1.000
_cell.length_c   1.000
_cell.angle_alpha   90.00
_cell.angle_beta   90.00
_cell.angle_gamma   90.00
#
_symmetry.space_group_name_H-M   'P 1'
#
loop_
_entity.id
_entity.type
_entity.pdbx_description
1 polymer ?
#
loop_
_entity_poly.entity_id
_entity_poly.type
_entity_poly.pdbx_seq_one_letter_code
_entity_poly.pdbx_strand_id
1 'polypeptide(L)'
;MDNEDPFYIADVSYCAKQYLKWAHNLPRVKPFYAVKTNGNDFIIKIIEKMGGGFDCASIDELDAVLSVSPDIDCSKRIIYSHPCKQISHMIYFKDRGVQLTVADNDNELVKIKHYWPNVKILIRLK
;
A
#
# COMPACT_ATOMS: atom_id res chain seq x y z
N MET A 1 -37.95 7.00 13.47
CA MET A 1 -36.90 6.84 14.48
C MET A 1 -35.71 7.60 13.96
N ASP A 2 -35.34 8.68 14.64
CA ASP A 2 -34.12 9.41 14.28
C ASP A 2 -32.93 8.46 14.43
N ASN A 3 -32.07 8.44 13.42
CA ASN A 3 -30.88 7.60 13.44
C ASN A 3 -29.84 8.28 14.34
N GLU A 4 -29.68 7.77 15.57
CA GLU A 4 -28.73 8.25 16.58
C GLU A 4 -27.34 7.60 16.45
N ASP A 5 -27.09 6.82 15.39
CA ASP A 5 -25.80 6.18 15.19
C ASP A 5 -24.67 7.22 15.02
N PRO A 6 -23.51 7.01 15.65
CA PRO A 6 -22.36 7.89 15.47
C PRO A 6 -21.87 7.83 14.02
N PHE A 7 -21.51 9.00 13.47
CA PHE A 7 -20.99 9.13 12.11
C PHE A 7 -19.72 9.97 12.06
N TYR A 8 -18.96 9.84 10.97
CA TYR A 8 -17.76 10.61 10.72
C TYR A 8 -18.04 11.74 9.73
N ILE A 9 -17.43 12.91 9.98
CA ILE A 9 -17.27 13.97 8.98
C ILE A 9 -15.79 14.04 8.65
N ALA A 10 -15.45 13.86 7.37
CA ALA A 10 -14.08 13.90 6.90
C ALA A 10 -13.92 14.90 5.76
N ASP A 11 -13.05 15.90 5.94
CA ASP A 11 -12.63 16.79 4.86
C ASP A 11 -11.54 16.08 4.02
N VAL A 12 -11.97 15.37 2.98
CA VAL A 12 -11.07 14.67 2.06
C VAL A 12 -10.17 15.64 1.28
N SER A 13 -10.53 16.93 1.16
CA SER A 13 -9.67 17.94 0.52
C SER A 13 -8.35 18.13 1.28
N TYR A 14 -8.35 17.86 2.59
CA TYR A 14 -7.15 17.93 3.41
C TYR A 14 -6.11 16.90 2.98
N CYS A 15 -6.52 15.71 2.54
CA CYS A 15 -5.62 14.69 2.00
C CYS A 15 -4.85 15.23 0.78
N ALA A 16 -5.56 15.83 -0.17
CA ALA A 16 -4.94 16.42 -1.36
C ALA A 16 -3.97 17.55 -0.99
N LYS A 17 -4.34 18.43 -0.05
CA LYS A 17 -3.47 19.50 0.47
C LYS A 17 -2.19 18.93 1.08
N GLN A 18 -2.27 17.86 1.87
CA GLN A 18 -1.09 17.22 2.47
C GLN A 18 -0.19 16.57 1.40
N TYR A 19 -0.77 15.93 0.39
CA TYR A 19 0.02 15.36 -0.69
C TYR A 19 0.76 16.43 -1.49
N LEU A 20 0.10 17.55 -1.84
CA LEU A 20 0.77 18.67 -2.52
C LEU A 20 1.90 19.25 -1.67
N LYS A 21 1.66 19.39 -0.35
CA LYS A 21 2.69 19.82 0.60
C LYS A 21 3.86 18.85 0.64
N TRP A 22 3.62 17.53 0.64
CA TRP A 22 4.67 16.51 0.56
C TRP A 22 5.48 16.66 -0.73
N ALA A 23 4.81 16.70 -1.88
CA ALA A 23 5.48 16.81 -3.18
C ALA A 23 6.33 18.09 -3.30
N HIS A 24 5.87 19.19 -2.73
CA HIS A 24 6.61 20.45 -2.69
C HIS A 24 7.85 20.39 -1.79
N ASN A 25 7.71 19.85 -0.57
CA ASN A 25 8.80 19.85 0.42
C ASN A 25 9.78 18.68 0.24
N LEU A 26 9.35 17.58 -0.36
CA LEU A 26 10.14 16.36 -0.56
C LEU A 26 10.08 15.91 -2.04
N PRO A 27 10.57 16.72 -2.99
CA PRO A 27 10.39 16.47 -4.43
C PRO A 27 11.08 15.19 -4.93
N ARG A 28 12.05 14.67 -4.17
CA ARG A 28 12.78 13.42 -4.48
C ARG A 28 12.17 12.18 -3.82
N VAL A 29 11.16 12.34 -2.96
CA VAL A 29 10.57 11.24 -2.19
C VAL A 29 9.14 11.02 -2.67
N LYS A 30 8.92 9.94 -3.42
CA LYS A 30 7.58 9.56 -3.85
C LYS A 30 6.82 8.92 -2.68
N PRO A 31 5.64 9.45 -2.28
CA PRO A 31 4.90 8.89 -1.16
C PRO A 31 4.24 7.56 -1.56
N PHE A 32 4.35 6.58 -0.67
CA PHE A 32 3.55 5.35 -0.67
C PHE A 32 2.65 5.39 0.55
N TYR A 33 1.34 5.59 0.34
CA TYR A 33 0.37 5.75 1.43
C TYR A 33 0.12 4.42 2.14
N ALA A 34 0.29 4.39 3.46
CA ALA A 34 0.05 3.21 4.27
C ALA A 34 -1.46 2.97 4.46
N VAL A 35 -2.01 2.00 3.71
CA VAL A 35 -3.47 1.76 3.64
C VAL A 35 -4.05 1.41 5.01
N LYS A 36 -3.31 0.65 5.83
CA LYS A 36 -3.66 0.31 7.22
C LYS A 36 -4.06 1.49 8.11
N THR A 37 -3.61 2.71 7.79
CA THR A 37 -3.91 3.90 8.60
C THR A 37 -5.35 4.36 8.42
N ASN A 38 -5.85 4.31 7.19
CA ASN A 38 -7.24 4.55 6.82
C ASN A 38 -7.47 4.09 5.38
N GLY A 39 -8.15 2.96 5.22
CA GLY A 39 -8.44 2.32 3.93
C GLY A 39 -9.67 2.88 3.21
N ASN A 40 -10.12 4.09 3.54
CA ASN A 40 -11.28 4.70 2.90
C ASN A 40 -11.05 4.96 1.40
N ASP A 41 -12.01 4.54 0.57
CA ASP A 41 -11.95 4.62 -0.89
C ASP A 41 -11.70 6.04 -1.42
N PHE A 42 -12.23 7.09 -0.78
CA PHE A 42 -12.00 8.47 -1.21
C PHE A 42 -10.54 8.88 -1.01
N ILE A 43 -9.90 8.45 0.07
CA ILE A 43 -8.48 8.72 0.32
C ILE A 43 -7.63 7.99 -0.73
N ILE A 44 -7.90 6.70 -0.95
CA ILE A 44 -7.21 5.89 -1.96
C ILE A 44 -7.33 6.56 -3.33
N LYS A 45 -8.54 6.98 -3.73
CA LYS A 45 -8.79 7.64 -5.01
C LYS A 45 -8.03 8.95 -5.16
N ILE A 46 -7.91 9.75 -4.10
CA ILE A 46 -7.12 10.99 -4.13
C ILE A 46 -5.64 10.67 -4.33
N ILE A 47 -5.07 9.75 -3.55
CA ILE A 47 -3.66 9.35 -3.68
C ILE A 47 -3.38 8.78 -5.09
N GLU A 48 -4.30 7.97 -5.63
CA GLU A 48 -4.22 7.44 -7.00
C GLU A 48 -4.11 8.59 -8.01
N LYS A 49 -5.07 9.53 -7.99
CA LYS A 49 -5.14 10.65 -8.93
C LYS A 49 -3.94 11.59 -8.85
N MET A 50 -3.31 11.68 -7.70
CA MET A 50 -2.09 12.48 -7.50
C MET A 50 -0.80 11.73 -7.87
N GLY A 51 -0.90 10.49 -8.35
CA GLY A 51 0.22 9.69 -8.82
C GLY A 51 1.00 8.97 -7.72
N GLY A 52 0.48 8.90 -6.49
CA GLY A 52 1.10 8.28 -5.33
C GLY A 52 1.18 6.76 -5.42
N GLY A 53 2.00 6.13 -4.57
CA GLY A 53 1.98 4.68 -4.38
C GLY A 53 1.16 4.28 -3.15
N PHE A 54 1.05 2.97 -2.90
CA PHE A 54 0.41 2.40 -1.73
C PHE A 54 1.34 1.39 -1.06
N ASP A 55 1.42 1.53 0.26
CA ASP A 55 2.00 0.56 1.15
C ASP A 55 0.88 -0.33 1.72
N CYS A 56 0.87 -1.59 1.31
CA CYS A 56 -0.11 -2.59 1.71
C CYS A 56 0.56 -3.63 2.62
N ALA A 57 -0.14 -4.03 3.68
CA ALA A 57 0.31 -5.04 4.64
C ALA A 57 -0.55 -6.32 4.62
N SER A 58 -1.68 -6.33 3.91
CA SER A 58 -2.60 -7.47 3.81
C SER A 58 -3.25 -7.59 2.44
N ILE A 59 -3.90 -8.73 2.18
CA ILE A 59 -4.72 -8.94 0.98
C ILE A 59 -5.84 -7.90 0.90
N ASP A 60 -6.57 -7.68 2.00
CA ASP A 60 -7.67 -6.73 2.06
C ASP A 60 -7.23 -5.30 1.72
N GLU A 61 -6.04 -4.89 2.17
CA GLU A 61 -5.47 -3.58 1.83
C GLU A 61 -5.14 -3.46 0.34
N LEU A 62 -4.59 -4.53 -0.27
CA LEU A 62 -4.35 -4.54 -1.72
C LEU A 62 -5.67 -4.52 -2.49
N ASP A 63 -6.66 -5.28 -2.05
CA ASP A 63 -7.97 -5.36 -2.70
C ASP A 63 -8.74 -4.06 -2.61
N ALA A 64 -8.67 -3.34 -1.48
CA ALA A 64 -9.21 -1.99 -1.36
C ALA A 64 -8.59 -1.05 -2.41
N VAL A 65 -7.27 -1.11 -2.61
CA VAL A 65 -6.58 -0.30 -3.63
C VAL A 65 -7.01 -0.69 -5.03
N LEU A 66 -7.06 -2.00 -5.34
CA LEU A 66 -7.43 -2.50 -6.67
C LEU A 66 -8.91 -2.29 -7.01
N SER A 67 -9.79 -2.32 -6.00
CA SER A 67 -11.22 -2.01 -6.17
C SER A 67 -11.44 -0.58 -6.65
N VAL A 68 -10.68 0.37 -6.08
CA VAL A 68 -10.74 1.79 -6.45
C VAL A 68 -9.92 2.09 -7.72
N SER A 69 -8.82 1.35 -7.93
CA SER A 69 -7.80 1.62 -8.94
C SER A 69 -7.39 0.35 -9.69
N PRO A 70 -8.29 -0.25 -10.49
CA PRO A 70 -8.06 -1.58 -11.08
C PRO A 70 -6.89 -1.62 -12.06
N ASP A 71 -6.60 -0.50 -12.73
CA ASP A 71 -5.53 -0.38 -13.73
C ASP A 71 -4.19 0.12 -13.16
N ILE A 72 -4.04 0.16 -11.83
CA ILE A 72 -2.82 0.65 -11.21
C ILE A 72 -1.63 -0.26 -11.56
N ASP A 73 -0.49 0.34 -11.93
CA ASP A 73 0.75 -0.41 -12.16
C ASP A 73 1.31 -0.93 -10.82
N CYS A 74 0.87 -2.12 -10.41
CA CYS A 74 1.28 -2.81 -9.19
C CYS A 74 2.80 -2.99 -9.08
N SER A 75 3.50 -3.12 -10.22
CA SER A 75 4.95 -3.33 -10.23
C SER A 75 5.72 -2.09 -9.76
N LYS A 76 5.13 -0.89 -9.91
CA LYS A 76 5.74 0.39 -9.58
C LYS A 76 5.09 1.15 -8.44
N ARG A 77 3.81 0.92 -8.18
CA ARG A 77 3.00 1.74 -7.26
C ARG A 77 2.53 0.99 -6.02
N ILE A 78 2.84 -0.30 -5.87
CA ILE A 78 2.52 -1.08 -4.67
C ILE A 78 3.80 -1.62 -4.03
N ILE A 79 3.89 -1.51 -2.71
CA ILE A 79 4.87 -2.23 -1.89
C ILE A 79 4.15 -3.14 -0.91
N TYR A 80 4.59 -4.40 -0.79
CA TYR A 80 4.14 -5.29 0.28
C TYR A 80 5.09 -5.19 1.49
N SER A 81 4.79 -4.32 2.45
CA SER A 81 5.72 -3.99 3.55
C SER A 81 5.55 -4.82 4.84
N HIS A 82 4.78 -5.90 4.81
CA HIS A 82 4.70 -6.77 5.98
C HIS A 82 5.99 -7.61 6.11
N PRO A 83 6.67 -7.60 7.27
CA PRO A 83 7.96 -8.29 7.43
C PRO A 83 7.82 -9.82 7.52
N CYS A 84 6.70 -10.34 8.02
CA CYS A 84 6.50 -11.77 8.27
C CYS A 84 5.29 -12.31 7.49
N LYS A 85 5.47 -12.61 6.20
CA LYS A 85 4.36 -12.84 5.26
C LYS A 85 3.89 -14.29 5.28
N GLN A 86 2.58 -14.49 5.21
CA GLN A 86 2.02 -15.81 4.91
C GLN A 86 2.32 -16.18 3.46
N ILE A 87 2.59 -17.45 3.20
CA ILE A 87 2.92 -17.95 1.85
C ILE A 87 1.78 -17.65 0.86
N SER A 88 0.54 -17.87 1.28
CA SER A 88 -0.67 -17.54 0.49
C SER A 88 -0.71 -16.06 0.08
N HIS A 89 -0.35 -15.15 1.00
CA HIS A 89 -0.30 -13.71 0.70
C HIS A 89 0.84 -13.38 -0.28
N MET A 90 2.01 -14.01 -0.15
CA MET A 90 3.10 -13.80 -1.10
C MET A 90 2.70 -14.19 -2.53
N ILE A 91 2.02 -15.34 -2.68
CA ILE A 91 1.48 -15.78 -3.97
C ILE A 91 0.44 -14.79 -4.48
N TYR A 92 -0.48 -14.36 -3.61
CA TYR A 92 -1.52 -13.39 -3.96
C TYR A 92 -0.98 -12.08 -4.54
N PHE A 93 0.01 -11.49 -3.85
CA PHE A 93 0.65 -10.23 -4.27
C PHE A 93 1.49 -10.43 -5.54
N LYS A 94 2.18 -11.56 -5.66
CA LYS A 94 2.94 -11.94 -6.86
C LYS A 94 2.02 -12.04 -8.08
N ASP A 95 0.87 -12.70 -7.95
CA ASP A 95 -0.07 -12.89 -9.06
C ASP A 95 -0.71 -11.58 -9.53
N ARG A 96 -0.73 -10.54 -8.67
CA ARG A 96 -1.16 -9.17 -9.00
C ARG A 96 -0.04 -8.29 -9.54
N GLY A 97 1.14 -8.86 -9.78
CA GLY A 97 2.27 -8.15 -10.39
C GLY A 97 3.01 -7.20 -9.47
N VAL A 98 2.83 -7.31 -8.14
CA VAL A 98 3.67 -6.58 -7.19
C VAL A 98 5.11 -7.05 -7.34
N GLN A 99 6.08 -6.13 -7.24
CA GLN A 99 7.50 -6.45 -7.46
C GLN A 99 8.42 -5.99 -6.32
N LEU A 100 7.88 -5.40 -5.27
CA LEU A 100 8.66 -4.88 -4.15
C LEU A 100 8.06 -5.35 -2.82
N THR A 101 8.89 -5.95 -1.98
CA THR A 101 8.53 -6.36 -0.62
C THR A 101 9.66 -6.06 0.35
N VAL A 102 9.44 -6.32 1.63
CA VAL A 102 10.43 -6.12 2.70
C VAL A 102 10.85 -7.44 3.34
N ALA A 103 12.04 -7.46 3.93
CA ALA A 103 12.47 -8.52 4.85
C ALA A 103 13.34 -7.92 5.96
N ASP A 104 13.26 -8.48 7.17
CA ASP A 104 14.08 -8.09 8.32
C ASP A 104 14.76 -9.30 9.00
N ASN A 105 14.59 -10.49 8.45
CA ASN A 105 15.17 -11.74 8.96
C ASN A 105 15.44 -12.74 7.82
N ASP A 106 16.29 -13.71 8.10
CA ASP A 106 16.73 -14.77 7.19
C ASP A 106 15.62 -15.76 6.82
N ASN A 107 14.77 -16.14 7.78
CA ASN A 107 13.63 -17.02 7.54
C ASN A 107 12.68 -16.45 6.47
N GLU A 108 12.47 -15.13 6.47
CA GLU A 108 11.68 -14.44 5.46
C GLU A 108 12.35 -14.50 4.08
N LEU A 109 13.66 -14.34 4.01
CA LEU A 109 14.42 -14.47 2.76
C LEU A 109 14.33 -15.89 2.19
N VAL A 110 14.38 -16.92 3.04
CA VAL A 110 14.20 -18.32 2.61
C VAL A 110 12.81 -18.54 2.01
N LYS A 111 11.75 -18.00 2.62
CA LYS A 111 10.40 -18.04 2.03
C LYS A 111 10.33 -17.29 0.70
N ILE A 112 10.89 -16.08 0.62
CA ILE A 112 10.90 -15.30 -0.62
C ILE A 112 11.61 -16.06 -1.74
N LYS A 113 12.77 -16.66 -1.46
CA LYS A 113 13.50 -17.48 -2.43
C LYS A 113 12.64 -18.61 -3.01
N HIS A 114 11.78 -19.24 -2.20
CA HIS A 114 10.97 -20.37 -2.66
C HIS A 114 9.69 -19.93 -3.39
N TYR A 115 8.95 -18.96 -2.85
CA TYR A 115 7.60 -18.63 -3.34
C TYR A 115 7.55 -17.41 -4.27
N TRP A 116 8.52 -16.49 -4.15
CA TRP A 116 8.56 -15.22 -4.89
C TRP A 116 9.99 -14.81 -5.30
N PRO A 117 10.74 -15.68 -6.00
CA PRO A 117 12.19 -15.53 -6.20
C PRO A 117 12.64 -14.27 -6.94
N ASN A 118 11.77 -13.68 -7.77
CA ASN A 118 12.09 -12.54 -8.62
C ASN A 118 11.65 -11.20 -8.02
N VAL A 119 11.13 -11.18 -6.79
CA VAL A 119 10.73 -9.94 -6.11
C VAL A 119 11.95 -9.13 -5.71
N LYS A 120 11.86 -7.80 -5.81
CA LYS A 120 12.84 -6.90 -5.20
C LYS A 120 12.59 -6.84 -3.70
N ILE A 121 13.65 -6.89 -2.92
CA ILE A 121 13.58 -6.94 -1.45
C ILE A 121 14.20 -5.67 -0.91
N LEU A 122 13.46 -4.94 -0.08
CA LEU A 122 13.99 -3.90 0.80
C LEU A 122 14.34 -4.52 2.15
N ILE A 123 15.59 -4.37 2.59
CA ILE A 123 16.01 -4.81 3.92
C ILE A 123 15.60 -3.75 4.94
N ARG A 124 14.75 -4.12 5.89
CA ARG A 124 14.30 -3.23 6.96
C ARG A 124 15.26 -3.34 8.15
N LEU A 125 15.94 -2.25 8.46
CA LEU A 125 16.85 -2.13 9.59
C LEU A 125 16.13 -1.61 10.84
N LYS A 126 16.69 -1.91 12.01
CA LYS A 126 16.29 -1.33 13.30
C LYS A 126 17.18 -0.15 13.66
#